data_AF-A0A395JM84-F1
#
_entry.id   AF-A0A395JM84-F1
#
_cell.length_a   1.000
_cell.length_b   1.000
_cell.length_c   1.000
_cell.angle_alpha   90.00
_cell.angle_beta   90.00
_cell.angle_gamma   90.00
#
_symmetry.space_group_name_H-M   'P 1'
#
loop_
_entity.id
_entity.type
_entity.pdbx_description
1 polymer ?
#
loop_
_entity_poly.entity_id
_entity_poly.type
_entity_poly.pdbx_seq_one_letter_code
_entity_poly.pdbx_strand_id
1 'polypeptide(L)'
;MEIQNKLHGFSRAGMQFESQRGATLIEAMVSLLIFSVGALGIAAMQTTSLVRGDDTKQRSVAIWKGQELVDRMRSTKTIADPDGLLDEYLTEIGASTAAAIGSYTAKGAYSCPASAPTRCDDQQGSAAGTCSASDIVKFDVWSVICDPITGASVGPAGVADDSSFKLKNLDIALVANDVDFDSNGTVDSQEYFLYFEWLARSAEQNSNIQASSGAAKTIVTELCGTDVNVDTRLDAYCLRFH
;
A
#
# COMPACT_ATOMS: atom_id res chain seq x y z
N MET A 1 61.72 83.86 10.97
CA MET A 1 61.92 82.50 10.43
C MET A 1 60.64 81.75 10.72
N GLU A 2 59.80 81.70 9.69
CA GLU A 2 58.41 81.26 9.73
C GLU A 2 58.37 79.77 9.42
N ILE A 3 57.78 78.96 10.31
CA ILE A 3 57.53 77.54 10.05
C ILE A 3 56.02 77.35 10.03
N GLN A 4 55.52 77.21 8.82
CA GLN A 4 54.14 76.91 8.46
C GLN A 4 53.84 75.41 8.71
N ASN A 5 52.73 75.16 9.41
CA ASN A 5 51.56 74.46 8.85
C ASN A 5 51.68 72.96 8.49
N LYS A 6 50.95 72.09 9.22
CA LYS A 6 49.90 71.19 8.68
C LYS A 6 49.27 70.33 9.78
N LEU A 7 48.07 70.69 10.22
CA LEU A 7 47.17 69.76 10.91
C LEU A 7 46.28 69.09 9.86
N HIS A 8 46.50 67.80 9.61
CA HIS A 8 45.63 66.99 8.76
C HIS A 8 44.30 66.73 9.52
N GLY A 9 43.23 67.37 9.05
CA GLY A 9 41.87 67.10 9.52
C GLY A 9 41.43 65.69 9.15
N PHE A 10 41.06 64.91 10.18
CA PHE A 10 40.29 63.68 9.99
C PHE A 10 38.88 64.05 9.54
N SER A 11 38.62 63.90 8.24
CA SER A 11 37.26 63.99 7.68
C SER A 11 36.44 62.82 8.20
N ARG A 12 35.48 63.10 9.10
CA ARG A 12 34.44 62.15 9.48
C ARG A 12 33.57 61.90 8.24
N ALA A 13 33.68 60.70 7.67
CA ALA A 13 32.70 60.19 6.72
C ALA A 13 31.35 60.08 7.45
N GLY A 14 30.50 61.09 7.26
CA GLY A 14 29.10 61.01 7.67
C GLY A 14 28.42 59.94 6.84
N MET A 15 28.02 58.85 7.50
CA MET A 15 27.14 57.84 6.93
C MET A 15 25.79 58.52 6.69
N GLN A 16 25.54 59.00 5.47
CA GLN A 16 24.26 59.56 5.07
C GLN A 16 23.24 58.40 5.06
N PHE A 17 22.37 58.35 6.07
CA PHE A 17 21.15 57.57 5.99
C PHE A 17 20.20 58.33 5.06
N GLU A 18 20.16 57.91 3.79
CA GLU A 18 19.15 58.37 2.85
C GLU A 18 17.76 58.04 3.38
N SER A 19 16.91 59.06 3.48
CA SER A 19 15.53 58.95 3.91
C SER A 19 14.72 58.25 2.81
N GLN A 20 14.35 56.98 3.04
CA GLN A 20 13.37 56.27 2.21
C GLN A 20 12.02 56.99 2.26
N ARG A 21 11.66 57.63 1.15
CA ARG A 21 10.33 58.22 0.95
C ARG A 21 9.52 57.31 0.02
N GLY A 22 8.49 56.66 0.58
CA GLY A 22 7.19 56.55 -0.09
C GLY A 22 6.86 55.30 -0.92
N ALA A 23 7.65 54.22 -0.91
CA ALA A 23 7.30 52.96 -1.60
C ALA A 23 6.97 51.78 -0.64
N THR A 24 7.01 51.98 0.67
CA THR A 24 6.97 50.90 1.66
C THR A 24 5.65 50.11 1.69
N LEU A 25 4.51 50.76 1.42
CA LEU A 25 3.21 50.09 1.50
C LEU A 25 2.98 49.16 0.31
N ILE A 26 3.28 49.60 -0.92
CA ILE A 26 3.16 48.76 -2.12
C ILE A 26 4.21 47.64 -2.08
N GLU A 27 5.43 47.94 -1.66
CA GLU A 27 6.51 46.95 -1.50
C GLU A 27 6.14 45.86 -0.47
N ALA A 28 5.55 46.24 0.67
CA ALA A 28 5.05 45.28 1.65
C ALA A 28 3.88 44.44 1.11
N MET A 29 2.94 45.04 0.37
CA MET A 29 1.83 44.28 -0.22
C MET A 29 2.30 43.29 -1.28
N VAL A 30 3.26 43.68 -2.13
CA VAL A 30 3.85 42.78 -3.13
C VAL A 30 4.66 41.68 -2.45
N SER A 31 5.41 41.99 -1.39
CA SER A 31 6.15 40.99 -0.60
C SER A 31 5.22 39.97 0.04
N LEU A 32 4.11 40.42 0.66
CA LEU A 32 3.09 39.54 1.23
C LEU A 32 2.38 38.70 0.15
N LEU A 33 2.16 39.25 -1.05
CA LEU A 33 1.59 38.52 -2.16
C LEU A 33 2.53 37.39 -2.64
N ILE A 34 3.81 37.69 -2.88
CA ILE A 34 4.80 36.68 -3.27
C ILE A 34 4.96 35.63 -2.17
N PHE A 35 5.04 36.05 -0.90
CA PHE A 35 5.15 35.15 0.23
C PHE A 35 3.94 34.23 0.37
N SER A 36 2.73 34.77 0.23
CA SER A 36 1.51 33.95 0.31
C SER A 36 1.45 32.91 -0.83
N VAL A 37 1.74 33.30 -2.07
CA VAL A 37 1.81 32.36 -3.20
C VAL A 37 2.89 31.28 -2.96
N GLY A 38 4.07 31.68 -2.46
CA GLY A 38 5.13 30.75 -2.10
C GLY A 38 4.72 29.78 -0.99
N ALA A 39 4.04 30.26 0.05
CA ALA A 39 3.55 29.44 1.16
C ALA A 39 2.47 28.44 0.71
N LEU A 40 1.54 28.85 -0.18
CA LEU A 40 0.57 27.95 -0.79
C LEU A 40 1.26 26.86 -1.62
N GLY A 41 2.31 27.21 -2.36
CA GLY A 41 3.13 26.25 -3.12
C GLY A 41 3.75 25.17 -2.23
N ILE A 42 4.35 25.56 -1.10
CA ILE A 42 4.95 24.62 -0.14
C ILE A 42 3.87 23.73 0.49
N ALA A 43 2.73 24.30 0.88
CA ALA A 43 1.63 23.52 1.46
C ALA A 43 1.10 22.46 0.48
N ALA A 44 0.96 22.80 -0.80
CA ALA A 44 0.56 21.85 -1.84
C ALA A 44 1.59 20.73 -2.04
N MET A 45 2.89 21.04 -1.97
CA MET A 45 3.92 20.00 -2.05
C MET A 45 3.86 19.07 -0.83
N GLN A 46 3.66 19.61 0.37
CA GLN A 46 3.56 18.81 1.59
C GLN A 46 2.39 17.81 1.54
N THR A 47 1.22 18.20 1.03
CA THR A 47 0.08 17.27 0.89
C THR A 47 0.38 16.15 -0.11
N THR A 48 1.01 16.46 -1.25
CA THR A 48 1.39 15.42 -2.23
C THR A 48 2.43 14.44 -1.68
N SER A 49 3.37 14.92 -0.86
CA SER A 49 4.36 14.07 -0.20
C SER A 49 3.71 13.10 0.80
N LEU A 50 2.66 13.54 1.53
CA LEU A 50 1.91 12.68 2.43
C LEU A 50 1.17 11.57 1.67
N VAL A 51 0.47 11.91 0.59
CA VAL A 51 -0.25 10.94 -0.25
C VAL A 51 0.70 9.88 -0.80
N ARG A 52 1.84 10.31 -1.38
CA ARG A 52 2.86 9.39 -1.90
C ARG A 52 3.50 8.53 -0.80
N GLY A 53 3.69 9.12 0.38
CA GLY A 53 4.19 8.41 1.55
C GLY A 53 3.26 7.29 1.98
N ASP A 54 1.94 7.53 1.96
CA ASP A 54 0.96 6.51 2.28
C ASP A 54 0.83 5.44 1.20
N ASP A 55 0.85 5.79 -0.10
CA ASP A 55 0.89 4.80 -1.20
C ASP A 55 2.10 3.84 -1.03
N THR A 56 3.27 4.39 -0.66
CA THR A 56 4.47 3.59 -0.37
C THR A 56 4.28 2.64 0.82
N LYS A 57 3.58 3.09 1.86
CA LYS A 57 3.23 2.24 3.01
C LYS A 57 2.24 1.14 2.61
N GLN A 58 1.23 1.43 1.77
CA GLN A 58 0.27 0.41 1.27
C GLN A 58 1.02 -0.69 0.55
N ARG A 59 1.90 -0.33 -0.38
CA ARG A 59 2.73 -1.30 -1.07
C ARG A 59 3.60 -2.12 -0.11
N SER A 60 4.20 -1.48 0.89
CA SER A 60 5.03 -2.18 1.88
C SER A 60 4.23 -3.19 2.71
N VAL A 61 3.01 -2.82 3.14
CA VAL A 61 2.10 -3.71 3.87
C VAL A 61 1.63 -4.87 2.99
N ALA A 62 1.25 -4.60 1.75
CA ALA A 62 0.85 -5.64 0.79
C ALA A 62 1.98 -6.65 0.56
N ILE A 63 3.21 -6.19 0.34
CA ILE A 63 4.38 -7.05 0.17
C ILE A 63 4.62 -7.88 1.44
N TRP A 64 4.64 -7.24 2.61
CA TRP A 64 4.88 -7.93 3.86
C TRP A 64 3.85 -9.02 4.13
N LYS A 65 2.56 -8.73 3.90
CA LYS A 65 1.46 -9.68 4.11
C LYS A 65 1.40 -10.78 3.06
N GLY A 66 1.72 -10.47 1.80
CA GLY A 66 1.90 -11.48 0.77
C GLY A 66 3.01 -12.47 1.12
N GLN A 67 4.16 -11.97 1.58
CA GLN A 67 5.29 -12.82 2.00
C GLN A 67 4.93 -13.68 3.21
N GLU A 68 4.29 -13.08 4.24
CA GLU A 68 3.83 -13.83 5.41
C GLU A 68 2.89 -14.98 5.02
N LEU A 69 1.98 -14.74 4.07
CA LEU A 69 1.05 -15.76 3.60
C LEU A 69 1.75 -16.88 2.83
N VAL A 70 2.70 -16.54 1.94
CA VAL A 70 3.49 -17.54 1.19
C VAL A 70 4.37 -18.37 2.13
N ASP A 71 4.98 -17.74 3.13
CA ASP A 71 5.79 -18.45 4.11
C ASP A 71 4.94 -19.44 4.92
N ARG A 72 3.72 -19.05 5.30
CA ARG A 72 2.75 -19.97 5.93
C ARG A 72 2.40 -21.13 5.01
N MET A 73 1.99 -20.86 3.77
CA MET A 73 1.67 -21.91 2.78
C MET A 73 2.80 -22.94 2.62
N ARG A 74 4.05 -22.49 2.59
CA ARG A 74 5.24 -23.36 2.49
C ARG A 74 5.52 -24.15 3.78
N SER A 75 5.23 -23.55 4.93
CA SER A 75 5.50 -24.17 6.23
C SER A 75 4.40 -25.12 6.69
N THR A 76 3.17 -24.94 6.19
CA THR A 76 1.99 -25.65 6.68
C THR A 76 1.92 -27.05 6.08
N LYS A 77 2.35 -28.02 6.88
CA LYS A 77 2.27 -29.46 6.62
C LYS A 77 1.55 -30.15 7.77
N THR A 78 0.70 -31.13 7.48
CA THR A 78 -0.05 -31.87 8.51
C THR A 78 0.24 -33.36 8.44
N ILE A 79 -0.18 -34.12 9.45
CA ILE A 79 -0.06 -35.58 9.42
C ILE A 79 -0.95 -36.19 8.31
N ALA A 80 -2.09 -35.56 8.02
CA ALA A 80 -3.01 -35.98 6.98
C ALA A 80 -2.53 -35.60 5.57
N ASP A 81 -1.73 -34.54 5.48
CA ASP A 81 -1.17 -34.02 4.24
C ASP A 81 0.29 -33.61 4.45
N PRO A 82 1.23 -34.56 4.28
CA PRO A 82 2.65 -34.33 4.48
C PRO A 82 3.30 -33.49 3.35
N ASP A 83 2.61 -33.37 2.21
CA ASP A 83 3.10 -32.63 1.04
C ASP A 83 2.73 -31.13 1.16
N GLY A 84 1.61 -30.80 1.82
CA GLY A 84 1.25 -29.45 2.28
C GLY A 84 -0.19 -29.07 1.95
N LEU A 85 -0.73 -28.04 2.60
CA LEU A 85 -2.16 -27.68 2.48
C LEU A 85 -2.52 -26.76 1.30
N LEU A 86 -1.76 -26.79 0.20
CA LEU A 86 -1.90 -25.80 -0.90
C LEU A 86 -3.27 -25.86 -1.60
N ASP A 87 -3.86 -27.04 -1.77
CA ASP A 87 -5.20 -27.20 -2.35
C ASP A 87 -6.30 -26.55 -1.49
N GLU A 88 -6.12 -26.59 -0.17
CA GLU A 88 -7.03 -25.95 0.76
C GLU A 88 -6.88 -24.42 0.71
N TYR A 89 -5.65 -23.92 0.56
CA TYR A 89 -5.38 -22.49 0.33
C TYR A 89 -5.99 -21.97 -0.97
N LEU A 90 -5.94 -22.76 -2.06
CA LEU A 90 -6.60 -22.42 -3.32
C LEU A 90 -8.12 -22.32 -3.17
N THR A 91 -8.71 -23.17 -2.32
CA THR A 91 -10.15 -23.16 -2.05
C THR A 91 -10.56 -21.96 -1.19
N GLU A 92 -9.78 -21.62 -0.17
CA GLU A 92 -10.10 -20.52 0.75
C GLU A 92 -9.90 -19.13 0.12
N ILE A 93 -8.82 -18.93 -0.63
CA ILE A 93 -8.53 -17.66 -1.33
C ILE A 93 -9.33 -17.56 -2.64
N GLY A 94 -10.04 -18.63 -3.01
CA GLY A 94 -10.59 -18.91 -4.32
C GLY A 94 -11.71 -18.01 -4.82
N ALA A 95 -11.40 -16.76 -5.14
CA ALA A 95 -12.31 -15.83 -5.82
C ALA A 95 -11.90 -15.46 -7.26
N SER A 96 -10.77 -15.90 -7.81
CA SER A 96 -10.31 -15.34 -9.09
C SER A 96 -9.43 -16.28 -9.92
N THR A 97 -9.92 -16.63 -11.11
CA THR A 97 -9.04 -16.94 -12.24
C THR A 97 -8.07 -15.77 -12.45
N ALA A 98 -6.87 -16.01 -12.97
CA ALA A 98 -5.92 -14.92 -13.30
C ALA A 98 -6.55 -13.78 -14.13
N ALA A 99 -7.63 -14.06 -14.89
CA ALA A 99 -8.39 -13.08 -15.66
C ALA A 99 -9.26 -12.10 -14.85
N ALA A 100 -9.51 -12.37 -13.56
CA ALA A 100 -10.28 -11.47 -12.69
C ALA A 100 -9.39 -10.43 -11.98
N ILE A 101 -8.07 -10.64 -12.00
CA ILE A 101 -7.06 -9.80 -11.36
C ILE A 101 -6.77 -8.60 -12.26
N GLY A 102 -6.75 -7.38 -11.71
CA GLY A 102 -6.58 -6.13 -12.46
C GLY A 102 -7.88 -5.61 -13.11
N SER A 103 -8.99 -6.33 -12.97
CA SER A 103 -10.29 -5.90 -13.52
C SER A 103 -11.02 -5.00 -12.55
N TYR A 104 -11.01 -3.70 -12.84
CA TYR A 104 -11.74 -2.69 -12.07
C TYR A 104 -13.26 -2.98 -11.94
N THR A 105 -13.83 -3.71 -12.90
CA THR A 105 -15.24 -4.16 -12.87
C THR A 105 -15.49 -5.42 -12.04
N ALA A 106 -14.46 -6.23 -11.76
CA ALA A 106 -14.56 -7.47 -10.99
C ALA A 106 -14.13 -7.31 -9.52
N LYS A 107 -13.75 -6.09 -9.11
CA LYS A 107 -13.34 -5.74 -7.75
C LYS A 107 -14.30 -6.29 -6.70
N GLY A 108 -13.95 -7.44 -6.13
CA GLY A 108 -14.51 -7.93 -4.88
C GLY A 108 -13.51 -7.59 -3.79
N ALA A 109 -13.91 -6.82 -2.78
CA ALA A 109 -13.09 -6.82 -1.57
C ALA A 109 -13.09 -8.26 -1.04
N TYR A 110 -11.91 -8.80 -0.72
CA TYR A 110 -11.81 -10.10 -0.06
C TYR A 110 -12.73 -10.06 1.17
N SER A 111 -13.71 -10.96 1.18
CA SER A 111 -14.79 -10.90 2.16
C SER A 111 -14.31 -11.52 3.46
N CYS A 112 -13.86 -10.66 4.38
CA CYS A 112 -13.46 -11.11 5.70
C CYS A 112 -14.67 -11.59 6.51
N PRO A 113 -14.63 -12.80 7.09
CA PRO A 113 -15.71 -13.27 7.96
C PRO A 113 -15.81 -12.40 9.21
N ALA A 114 -17.05 -12.23 9.70
CA ALA A 114 -17.38 -11.35 10.84
C ALA A 114 -16.70 -11.74 12.16
N SER A 115 -16.31 -13.00 12.29
CA SER A 115 -15.67 -13.57 13.48
C SER A 115 -14.44 -14.37 13.08
N ALA A 116 -13.47 -14.44 13.99
CA ALA A 116 -12.31 -15.33 13.85
C ALA A 116 -12.79 -16.79 13.65
N PRO A 117 -12.22 -17.53 12.68
CA PRO A 117 -12.40 -18.97 12.55
C PRO A 117 -11.88 -19.74 13.77
N THR A 118 -12.08 -21.07 13.78
CA THR A 118 -11.50 -21.96 14.79
C THR A 118 -10.00 -21.73 14.92
N ARG A 119 -9.55 -21.39 16.13
CA ARG A 119 -8.12 -21.21 16.42
C ARG A 119 -7.43 -22.56 16.56
N CYS A 120 -6.42 -22.76 15.73
CA CYS A 120 -5.61 -23.98 15.67
C CYS A 120 -4.27 -23.82 16.38
N ASP A 121 -4.06 -22.70 17.06
CA ASP A 121 -2.89 -22.35 17.84
C ASP A 121 -3.18 -22.42 19.35
N ASP A 122 -2.14 -22.68 20.16
CA ASP A 122 -2.25 -22.51 21.59
C ASP A 122 -2.16 -21.01 21.92
N GLN A 123 -3.04 -20.57 22.81
CA GLN A 123 -2.99 -19.20 23.34
C GLN A 123 -2.85 -19.27 24.83
N GLN A 124 -2.25 -18.25 25.43
CA GLN A 124 -1.88 -18.28 26.84
C GLN A 124 -3.12 -18.43 27.74
N GLY A 125 -3.45 -19.68 28.10
CA GLY A 125 -4.65 -20.06 28.86
C GLY A 125 -5.74 -20.83 28.09
N SER A 126 -5.57 -21.13 26.81
CA SER A 126 -6.51 -21.94 26.01
C SER A 126 -5.76 -22.92 25.11
N ALA A 127 -6.08 -24.21 25.22
CA ALA A 127 -5.54 -25.23 24.35
C ALA A 127 -6.03 -25.01 22.91
N ALA A 128 -5.20 -25.37 21.94
CA ALA A 128 -5.57 -25.37 20.53
C ALA A 128 -6.85 -26.20 20.30
N GLY A 129 -7.71 -25.71 19.40
CA GLY A 129 -8.87 -26.47 18.94
C GLY A 129 -8.46 -27.73 18.18
N THR A 130 -9.38 -28.69 18.05
CA THR A 130 -9.20 -29.79 17.09
C THR A 130 -9.49 -29.26 15.69
N CYS A 131 -8.44 -29.06 14.89
CA CYS A 131 -8.57 -28.46 13.57
C CYS A 131 -8.41 -29.48 12.44
N SER A 132 -9.28 -29.38 11.44
CA SER A 132 -9.05 -29.99 10.12
C SER A 132 -8.06 -29.15 9.30
N ALA A 133 -7.58 -29.69 8.18
CA ALA A 133 -6.77 -28.94 7.21
C ALA A 133 -7.45 -27.62 6.80
N SER A 134 -8.76 -27.65 6.54
CA SER A 134 -9.58 -26.48 6.23
C SER A 134 -9.59 -25.43 7.33
N ASP A 135 -9.67 -25.84 8.59
CA ASP A 135 -9.70 -24.90 9.72
C ASP A 135 -8.35 -24.18 9.89
N ILE A 136 -7.24 -24.89 9.66
CA ILE A 136 -5.89 -24.30 9.72
C ILE A 136 -5.76 -23.20 8.67
N VAL A 137 -6.13 -23.50 7.41
CA VAL A 137 -6.01 -22.54 6.31
C VAL A 137 -6.94 -21.34 6.49
N LYS A 138 -8.20 -21.56 6.88
CA LYS A 138 -9.14 -20.48 7.21
C LYS A 138 -8.57 -19.53 8.25
N PHE A 139 -7.96 -20.08 9.29
CA PHE A 139 -7.35 -19.27 10.33
C PHE A 139 -6.09 -18.55 9.84
N ASP A 140 -5.22 -19.21 9.07
CA ASP A 140 -4.02 -18.58 8.50
C ASP A 140 -4.38 -17.38 7.62
N VAL A 141 -5.28 -17.57 6.65
CA VAL A 141 -5.76 -16.49 5.75
C VAL A 141 -6.45 -15.39 6.56
N TRP A 142 -7.33 -15.74 7.49
CA TRP A 142 -7.99 -14.76 8.35
C TRP A 142 -6.99 -13.95 9.18
N SER A 143 -5.97 -14.58 9.75
CA SER A 143 -4.98 -13.90 10.60
C SER A 143 -4.12 -12.91 9.82
N VAL A 144 -3.77 -13.24 8.58
CA VAL A 144 -2.93 -12.39 7.73
C VAL A 144 -3.74 -11.27 7.08
N ILE A 145 -4.98 -11.56 6.66
CA ILE A 145 -5.78 -10.65 5.85
C ILE A 145 -6.80 -9.89 6.70
N CYS A 146 -7.52 -10.60 7.57
CA CYS A 146 -8.77 -10.14 8.16
C CYS A 146 -8.69 -9.80 9.66
N ASP A 147 -7.60 -10.15 10.34
CA ASP A 147 -7.43 -9.83 11.75
C ASP A 147 -7.54 -8.30 11.95
N PRO A 148 -8.43 -7.84 12.86
CA PRO A 148 -8.68 -6.42 13.02
C PRO A 148 -7.42 -5.65 13.41
N ILE A 149 -6.51 -6.26 14.17
CA ILE A 149 -5.28 -5.65 14.67
C ILE A 149 -4.15 -5.84 13.65
N THR A 150 -3.84 -7.08 13.27
CA THR A 150 -2.64 -7.41 12.48
C THR A 150 -2.90 -7.62 10.99
N GLY A 151 -4.16 -7.73 10.57
CA GLY A 151 -4.55 -8.06 9.20
C GLY A 151 -4.21 -7.00 8.15
N ALA A 152 -4.21 -7.41 6.89
CA ALA A 152 -3.93 -6.56 5.73
C ALA A 152 -5.09 -5.64 5.33
N SER A 153 -6.35 -6.07 5.49
CA SER A 153 -7.54 -5.32 5.09
C SER A 153 -8.27 -4.71 6.28
N VAL A 154 -9.19 -3.79 5.97
CA VAL A 154 -10.25 -3.47 6.94
C VAL A 154 -11.01 -4.75 7.23
N GLY A 155 -11.11 -5.13 8.50
CA GLY A 155 -11.90 -6.29 8.93
C GLY A 155 -13.38 -6.14 8.57
N PRO A 156 -14.20 -7.16 8.86
CA PRO A 156 -15.65 -7.10 8.63
C PRO A 156 -16.26 -5.81 9.20
N ALA A 157 -17.29 -5.29 8.52
CA ALA A 157 -17.96 -4.05 8.88
C ALA A 157 -18.38 -4.05 10.36
N GLY A 158 -17.82 -3.13 11.16
CA GLY A 158 -18.16 -2.96 12.58
C GLY A 158 -16.98 -3.02 13.55
N VAL A 159 -15.79 -3.45 13.12
CA VAL A 159 -14.56 -3.35 13.92
C VAL A 159 -13.79 -2.11 13.47
N ALA A 160 -13.94 -1.01 14.19
CA ALA A 160 -13.14 0.19 13.95
C ALA A 160 -11.73 -0.06 14.51
N ASP A 161 -10.76 -0.37 13.63
CA ASP A 161 -9.34 -0.27 13.98
C ASP A 161 -8.73 0.93 13.25
N ASP A 162 -8.50 2.00 13.99
CA ASP A 162 -7.85 3.23 13.53
C ASP A 162 -6.34 3.22 13.88
N SER A 163 -5.84 2.14 14.49
CA SER A 163 -4.44 2.05 14.97
C SER A 163 -3.48 1.43 13.97
N SER A 164 -4.00 0.75 12.94
CA SER A 164 -3.20 0.00 11.97
C SER A 164 -3.41 0.50 10.54
N PHE A 165 -2.33 0.61 9.78
CA PHE A 165 -2.39 0.98 8.38
C PHE A 165 -2.92 -0.18 7.53
N LYS A 166 -4.16 -0.08 7.04
CA LYS A 166 -4.85 -1.15 6.28
C LYS A 166 -5.02 -0.82 4.80
N LEU A 167 -5.07 -1.85 3.98
CA LEU A 167 -5.40 -1.77 2.55
C LEU A 167 -6.91 -1.61 2.37
N LYS A 168 -7.32 -0.68 1.50
CA LYS A 168 -8.73 -0.43 1.18
C LYS A 168 -9.12 -1.21 -0.07
N ASN A 169 -10.28 -1.88 0.01
CA ASN A 169 -10.77 -2.76 -1.05
C ASN A 169 -9.69 -3.73 -1.55
N LEU A 170 -9.00 -4.36 -0.61
CA LEU A 170 -8.03 -5.40 -0.91
C LEU A 170 -8.77 -6.57 -1.58
N ASP A 171 -8.32 -6.95 -2.75
CA ASP A 171 -8.67 -8.18 -3.43
C ASP A 171 -7.42 -9.07 -3.48
N ILE A 172 -7.61 -10.37 -3.34
CA ILE A 172 -6.52 -11.35 -3.36
C ILE A 172 -6.91 -12.55 -4.23
N ALA A 173 -5.90 -13.13 -4.87
CA ALA A 173 -6.07 -14.30 -5.72
C ALA A 173 -4.90 -15.25 -5.54
N LEU A 174 -5.17 -16.55 -5.46
CA LEU A 174 -4.16 -17.58 -5.57
C LEU A 174 -4.48 -18.44 -6.80
N VAL A 175 -3.50 -18.59 -7.68
CA VAL A 175 -3.64 -19.34 -8.93
C VAL A 175 -2.53 -20.38 -9.00
N ALA A 176 -2.89 -21.64 -9.22
CA ALA A 176 -1.94 -22.69 -9.58
C ALA A 176 -1.76 -22.74 -11.10
N ASN A 177 -0.54 -23.00 -11.53
CA ASN A 177 -0.15 -23.21 -12.91
C ASN A 177 0.65 -24.51 -13.00
N ASP A 178 0.14 -25.46 -13.78
CA ASP A 178 0.84 -26.73 -14.03
C ASP A 178 2.01 -26.45 -14.98
N VAL A 179 3.24 -26.63 -14.48
CA VAL A 179 4.45 -26.28 -15.26
C VAL A 179 5.06 -27.48 -15.96
N ASP A 180 4.93 -28.68 -15.40
CA ASP A 180 5.43 -29.91 -15.98
C ASP A 180 4.42 -31.05 -15.81
N PHE A 181 4.35 -31.92 -16.81
CA PHE A 181 3.56 -33.15 -16.78
C PHE A 181 4.47 -34.36 -16.90
N ASP A 182 4.21 -35.39 -16.09
CA ASP A 182 4.87 -36.68 -16.19
C ASP A 182 4.52 -37.40 -17.51
N SER A 183 5.16 -38.54 -17.77
CA SER A 183 4.90 -39.34 -18.97
C SER A 183 3.46 -39.90 -19.08
N ASN A 184 2.69 -39.84 -18.00
CA ASN A 184 1.30 -40.27 -17.93
C ASN A 184 0.30 -39.10 -18.03
N GLY A 185 0.78 -37.86 -18.15
CA GLY A 185 -0.04 -36.65 -18.17
C GLY A 185 -0.52 -36.19 -16.80
N THR A 186 0.08 -36.69 -15.71
CA THR A 186 -0.10 -36.19 -14.34
C THR A 186 0.80 -34.97 -14.13
N VAL A 187 0.38 -34.02 -13.32
CA VAL A 187 1.22 -32.85 -12.99
C VAL A 187 2.41 -33.29 -12.13
N ASP A 188 3.62 -33.00 -12.58
CA ASP A 188 4.89 -33.35 -11.90
C ASP A 188 5.45 -32.16 -11.08
N SER A 189 5.14 -30.93 -11.51
CA SER A 189 5.46 -29.71 -10.77
C SER A 189 4.39 -28.63 -10.98
N GLN A 190 4.08 -27.90 -9.91
CA GLN A 190 3.17 -26.76 -9.91
C GLN A 190 3.88 -25.48 -9.50
N GLU A 191 3.61 -24.38 -10.21
CA GLU A 191 3.94 -23.02 -9.78
C GLU A 191 2.67 -22.32 -9.28
N TYR A 192 2.78 -21.61 -8.18
CA TYR A 192 1.70 -20.83 -7.59
C TYR A 192 1.96 -19.34 -7.72
N PHE A 193 0.90 -18.60 -8.00
CA PHE A 193 0.90 -17.15 -8.14
C PHE A 193 -0.10 -16.54 -7.17
N LEU A 194 0.40 -15.73 -6.25
CA LEU A 194 -0.39 -14.99 -5.27
C LEU A 194 -0.43 -13.52 -5.66
N TYR A 195 -1.62 -12.99 -5.88
CA TYR A 195 -1.85 -11.61 -6.29
C TYR A 195 -2.55 -10.83 -5.17
N PHE A 196 -2.12 -9.59 -5.00
CA PHE A 196 -2.72 -8.60 -4.11
C PHE A 196 -3.05 -7.37 -4.94
N GLU A 197 -4.30 -6.91 -4.87
CA GLU A 197 -4.75 -5.70 -5.54
C GLU A 197 -5.50 -4.82 -4.55
N TRP A 198 -5.22 -3.53 -4.53
CA TRP A 198 -5.89 -2.61 -3.60
C TRP A 198 -6.10 -1.23 -4.21
N LEU A 199 -6.97 -0.46 -3.56
CA LEU A 199 -7.19 0.93 -3.93
C LEU A 199 -6.06 1.81 -3.39
N ALA A 200 -5.29 2.41 -4.30
CA ALA A 200 -4.25 3.38 -3.96
C ALA A 200 -4.85 4.61 -3.25
N ARG A 201 -4.15 5.15 -2.26
CA ARG A 201 -4.61 6.33 -1.52
C ARG A 201 -4.70 7.57 -2.39
N SER A 202 -3.77 7.74 -3.33
CA SER A 202 -3.87 8.79 -4.36
C SER A 202 -5.17 8.76 -5.16
N ALA A 203 -5.87 7.62 -5.16
CA ALA A 203 -7.12 7.41 -5.86
C ALA A 203 -8.36 7.50 -4.94
N GLU A 204 -8.23 7.45 -3.61
CA GLU A 204 -9.37 7.33 -2.67
C GLU A 204 -10.49 8.37 -2.82
N GLN A 205 -10.14 9.64 -3.11
CA GLN A 205 -11.08 10.76 -3.23
C GLN A 205 -11.81 10.82 -4.59
N ASN A 206 -11.48 9.93 -5.51
CA ASN A 206 -12.14 9.87 -6.81
C ASN A 206 -13.41 9.01 -6.70
N SER A 207 -14.55 9.70 -6.58
CA SER A 207 -15.88 9.10 -6.46
C SER A 207 -16.23 8.15 -7.62
N ASN A 208 -15.59 8.30 -8.79
CA ASN A 208 -15.75 7.38 -9.92
C ASN A 208 -15.06 6.02 -9.71
N ILE A 209 -14.22 5.85 -8.68
CA ILE A 209 -13.59 4.57 -8.27
C ILE A 209 -14.40 3.85 -7.19
N GLN A 210 -15.09 4.63 -6.34
CA GLN A 210 -15.86 4.12 -5.20
C GLN A 210 -17.24 3.60 -5.63
N ALA A 211 -17.79 4.09 -6.76
CA ALA A 211 -19.18 3.88 -7.11
C ALA A 211 -19.49 3.46 -8.56
N SER A 212 -18.54 3.33 -9.50
CA SER A 212 -18.94 3.20 -10.90
C SER A 212 -17.98 2.44 -11.82
N SER A 213 -18.57 1.57 -12.63
CA SER A 213 -18.11 0.88 -13.85
C SER A 213 -17.61 1.80 -15.00
N GLY A 214 -16.99 2.94 -14.69
CA GLY A 214 -16.39 3.82 -15.69
C GLY A 214 -15.17 3.20 -16.39
N ALA A 215 -14.87 3.64 -17.61
CA ALA A 215 -13.70 3.23 -18.35
C ALA A 215 -12.41 3.73 -17.66
N ALA A 216 -11.86 2.89 -16.82
CA ALA A 216 -10.53 2.99 -16.24
C ALA A 216 -9.45 3.21 -17.32
N LYS A 217 -8.39 3.96 -16.99
CA LYS A 217 -7.17 3.92 -17.80
C LYS A 217 -6.39 2.68 -17.38
N THR A 218 -6.34 1.70 -18.27
CA THR A 218 -5.63 0.45 -18.07
C THR A 218 -4.17 0.58 -18.52
N ILE A 219 -3.24 0.04 -17.73
CA ILE A 219 -1.85 -0.15 -18.08
C ILE A 219 -1.56 -1.66 -18.03
N VAL A 220 -0.93 -2.18 -19.10
CA VAL A 220 -0.39 -3.53 -19.09
C VAL A 220 0.81 -3.56 -18.14
N THR A 221 0.73 -4.40 -17.11
CA THR A 221 1.78 -4.59 -16.13
C THR A 221 2.16 -6.06 -16.09
N GLU A 222 3.45 -6.34 -16.18
CA GLU A 222 4.00 -7.67 -15.96
C GLU A 222 4.16 -7.88 -14.44
N LEU A 223 3.09 -8.34 -13.78
CA LEU A 223 3.11 -8.52 -12.32
C LEU A 223 3.90 -9.76 -11.89
N CYS A 224 3.82 -10.82 -12.70
CA CYS A 224 4.42 -12.12 -12.41
C CYS A 224 4.89 -12.86 -13.68
N GLY A 225 5.30 -12.11 -14.72
CA GLY A 225 5.59 -12.68 -16.04
C GLY A 225 4.36 -12.81 -16.95
N THR A 226 3.18 -12.47 -16.45
CA THR A 226 1.93 -12.38 -17.20
C THR A 226 1.56 -10.91 -17.41
N ASP A 227 1.19 -10.57 -18.65
CA ASP A 227 0.67 -9.25 -18.99
C ASP A 227 -0.75 -9.11 -18.45
N VAL A 228 -0.90 -8.39 -17.33
CA VAL A 228 -2.19 -8.10 -16.73
C VAL A 228 -2.51 -6.64 -16.89
N ASN A 229 -3.73 -6.38 -17.32
CA ASN A 229 -4.28 -5.05 -17.50
C ASN A 229 -4.76 -4.52 -16.15
N VAL A 230 -4.04 -3.56 -15.56
CA VAL A 230 -4.39 -2.95 -14.27
C VAL A 230 -4.81 -1.50 -14.46
N ASP A 231 -5.87 -1.08 -13.78
CA ASP A 231 -6.26 0.33 -13.74
C ASP A 231 -5.21 1.17 -13.03
N THR A 232 -4.80 2.31 -13.59
CA THR A 232 -3.91 3.30 -12.95
C THR A 232 -4.32 3.78 -11.56
N ARG A 233 -5.59 3.57 -11.20
CA ARG A 233 -6.18 3.92 -9.90
C ARG A 233 -6.00 2.80 -8.85
N LEU A 234 -5.54 1.64 -9.27
CA LEU A 234 -5.30 0.46 -8.45
C LEU A 234 -3.79 0.22 -8.37
N ASP A 235 -3.34 -0.25 -7.23
CA ASP A 235 -1.99 -0.80 -7.08
C ASP A 235 -2.11 -2.32 -6.96
N ALA A 236 -1.12 -3.03 -7.48
CA ALA A 236 -1.08 -4.48 -7.41
C ALA A 236 0.33 -4.99 -7.17
N TYR A 237 0.41 -6.17 -6.58
CA TYR A 237 1.62 -6.90 -6.28
C TYR A 237 1.39 -8.39 -6.54
N CYS A 238 2.41 -9.08 -7.02
CA CYS A 238 2.34 -10.52 -7.25
C CYS A 238 3.60 -11.24 -6.77
N LEU A 239 3.39 -12.45 -6.28
CA LEU A 239 4.40 -13.37 -5.79
C LEU A 239 4.29 -14.68 -6.55
N ARG A 240 5.41 -15.15 -7.08
CA ARG A 240 5.54 -16.50 -7.66
C ARG A 240 6.30 -17.40 -6.70
N PHE A 241 5.77 -18.59 -6.44
CA PHE A 241 6.42 -19.61 -5.61
C PHE A 241 6.13 -21.03 -6.12
N HIS A 242 6.90 -21.98 -5.61
CA HIS A 242 6.76 -23.41 -5.80
C HIS A 242 6.59 -24.07 -4.43
#